data_AF-A0A842T6X8-F1
#
_entry.id   AF-A0A842T6X8-F1
#
_cell.length_a   1.000
_cell.length_b   1.000
_cell.length_c   1.000
_cell.angle_alpha   90.00
_cell.angle_beta   90.00
_cell.angle_gamma   90.00
#
_symmetry.space_group_name_H-M   'P 1'
#
loop_
_entity.id
_entity.type
_entity.pdbx_description
1 polymer ?
#
loop_
_entity_poly.entity_id
_entity_poly.type
_entity_poly.pdbx_seq_one_letter_code
_entity_poly.pdbx_strand_id
1 'polypeptide(L)'
;MKRKRKDFKTLVELASRVAEGDDKTEEGAVGWMGYAFIFKKTEFFFEPKERVTGSGAFHITYRNIEHIIETAAKLKTLIPDIELGGDEILFDVSLFVKAPNNKKFLATFYFRKFSLGIGTLVPVGEKDPNVNIWSDSPEKNYPKNHIWQYLNSSAFSLTEDEQNQFCRALELALAKVPKTKFKCYLSHDFGTSVIEFDGKDPSMREDTSGEYRGPDRTWAYTMTGNDRARRIRWDYMDIVHDHMKSADFEKYPEGIPRKFRKKIIERYYDEFLEYLSQQDSRLAYIVLGVFLMQFGAIITDDLKQKILKYSDWKWDKDQLEKRKDRMERKKYTKEFRTKLKDYTAEKPIEVTTIPIEYPLEERINIDYKIEFEDDENRPSKEEKPSEDYQILERMLRMNSIFYDKKKRPIFREKKFFE
;
A
#
# COMPACT_ATOMS: atom_id res chain seq x y z
N MET A 1 1.48 -25.23 11.71
CA MET A 1 0.05 -25.55 11.95
C MET A 1 -0.74 -25.20 10.68
N LYS A 2 -1.36 -26.15 9.96
CA LYS A 2 -2.20 -25.81 8.79
C LYS A 2 -3.52 -25.21 9.30
N ARG A 3 -3.73 -23.90 9.17
CA ARG A 3 -5.01 -23.26 9.49
C ARG A 3 -6.08 -23.85 8.56
N LYS A 4 -7.06 -24.56 9.16
CA LYS A 4 -8.22 -25.08 8.43
C LYS A 4 -8.96 -23.89 7.84
N ARG A 5 -9.13 -23.84 6.51
CA ARG A 5 -9.93 -22.79 5.85
C ARG A 5 -11.32 -22.81 6.49
N LYS A 6 -11.74 -21.69 7.09
CA LYS A 6 -13.11 -21.58 7.62
C LYS A 6 -14.06 -21.58 6.43
N ASP A 7 -15.14 -22.34 6.55
CA ASP A 7 -16.22 -22.29 5.58
C ASP A 7 -16.89 -20.91 5.63
N PHE A 8 -17.39 -20.43 4.50
CA PHE A 8 -18.06 -19.14 4.38
C PHE A 8 -19.27 -19.05 5.32
N LYS A 9 -19.99 -20.16 5.53
CA LYS A 9 -21.08 -20.22 6.51
C LYS A 9 -20.62 -19.81 7.91
N THR A 10 -19.43 -20.27 8.32
CA THR A 10 -18.81 -19.87 9.60
C THR A 10 -18.49 -18.38 9.65
N LEU A 11 -18.08 -17.77 8.52
CA LEU A 11 -17.85 -16.31 8.47
C LEU A 11 -19.14 -15.52 8.62
N VAL A 12 -20.25 -15.97 8.02
CA VAL A 12 -21.56 -15.33 8.18
C VAL A 12 -22.06 -15.44 9.61
N GLU A 13 -21.95 -16.63 10.22
CA GLU A 13 -22.33 -16.86 11.61
C GLU A 13 -21.50 -15.98 12.55
N LEU A 14 -20.18 -15.90 12.31
CA LEU A 14 -19.28 -15.02 13.06
C LEU A 14 -19.66 -13.55 12.91
N ALA A 15 -19.92 -13.08 11.68
CA ALA A 15 -20.29 -11.68 11.44
C ALA A 15 -21.63 -11.32 12.08
N SER A 16 -22.59 -12.25 12.10
CA SER A 16 -23.88 -12.03 12.78
C SER A 16 -23.70 -11.85 14.29
N ARG A 17 -22.96 -12.76 14.94
CA ARG A 17 -22.65 -12.67 16.38
C ARG A 17 -21.91 -11.38 16.73
N VAL A 18 -20.89 -11.04 15.95
CA VAL A 18 -20.07 -9.85 16.17
C VAL A 18 -20.88 -8.56 15.98
N ALA A 19 -21.82 -8.53 15.02
CA ALA A 19 -22.74 -7.40 14.87
C ALA A 19 -23.65 -7.20 16.10
N GLU A 20 -23.92 -8.28 16.85
CA GLU A 20 -24.68 -8.27 18.10
C GLU A 20 -23.82 -7.91 19.34
N GLY A 21 -22.53 -7.59 19.14
CA GLY A 21 -21.60 -7.15 20.17
C GLY A 21 -20.70 -8.25 20.74
N ASP A 22 -20.81 -9.49 20.24
CA ASP A 22 -19.96 -10.61 20.63
C ASP A 22 -18.65 -10.62 19.82
N ASP A 23 -17.77 -9.69 20.16
CA ASP A 23 -16.45 -9.54 19.54
C ASP A 23 -15.57 -10.78 19.77
N LYS A 24 -14.76 -11.13 18.78
CA LYS A 24 -13.83 -12.27 18.81
C LYS A 24 -12.49 -11.93 18.20
N THR A 25 -11.68 -11.21 18.97
CA THR A 25 -10.38 -10.68 18.54
C THR A 25 -9.45 -11.78 18.04
N GLU A 26 -9.42 -12.94 18.71
CA GLU A 26 -8.63 -14.11 18.33
C GLU A 26 -9.04 -14.73 16.99
N GLU A 27 -10.28 -14.51 16.56
CA GLU A 27 -10.77 -14.91 15.25
C GLU A 27 -10.60 -13.81 14.18
N GLY A 28 -10.08 -12.65 14.58
CA GLY A 28 -9.93 -11.44 13.76
C GLY A 28 -11.26 -10.73 13.53
N ALA A 29 -12.19 -10.75 14.48
CA ALA A 29 -13.53 -10.20 14.28
C ALA A 29 -13.93 -9.20 15.38
N VAL A 30 -14.39 -8.02 14.97
CA VAL A 30 -14.88 -6.95 15.85
C VAL A 30 -16.09 -6.24 15.25
N GLY A 31 -16.94 -5.63 16.08
CA GLY A 31 -18.19 -5.02 15.66
C GLY A 31 -18.54 -3.77 16.45
N TRP A 32 -19.41 -2.95 15.88
CA TRP A 32 -19.95 -1.75 16.52
C TRP A 32 -21.28 -1.33 15.89
N MET A 33 -22.28 -0.99 16.71
CA MET A 33 -23.59 -0.49 16.24
C MET A 33 -24.23 -1.34 15.12
N GLY A 34 -24.20 -2.66 15.25
CA GLY A 34 -24.77 -3.57 14.25
C GLY A 34 -23.87 -3.83 13.03
N TYR A 35 -22.73 -3.13 12.92
CA TYR A 35 -21.68 -3.49 11.97
C TYR A 35 -20.83 -4.62 12.53
N ALA A 36 -20.39 -5.51 11.66
CA ALA A 36 -19.35 -6.48 11.94
C ALA A 36 -18.23 -6.42 10.90
N PHE A 37 -17.01 -6.58 11.38
CA PHE A 37 -15.77 -6.48 10.64
C PHE A 37 -14.94 -7.73 10.91
N ILE A 38 -14.74 -8.56 9.88
CA ILE A 38 -13.88 -9.74 9.98
C ILE A 38 -12.64 -9.51 9.12
N PHE A 39 -11.49 -9.45 9.77
CA PHE A 39 -10.18 -9.20 9.19
C PHE A 39 -9.48 -10.51 8.84
N LYS A 40 -8.91 -10.58 7.63
CA LYS A 40 -8.10 -11.71 7.15
C LYS A 40 -6.94 -11.21 6.29
N LYS A 41 -5.78 -11.86 6.40
CA LYS A 41 -4.68 -11.70 5.44
C LYS A 41 -5.21 -12.01 4.03
N THR A 42 -4.73 -11.27 3.03
CA THR A 42 -5.21 -11.23 1.64
C THR A 42 -5.19 -12.60 0.92
N GLU A 43 -4.62 -13.64 1.53
CA GLU A 43 -4.57 -15.03 1.03
C GLU A 43 -5.95 -15.73 0.87
N PHE A 44 -7.06 -15.08 1.25
CA PHE A 44 -8.26 -15.82 1.62
C PHE A 44 -9.53 -15.73 0.75
N PHE A 45 -9.53 -15.07 -0.40
CA PHE A 45 -10.76 -15.03 -1.21
C PHE A 45 -10.58 -15.27 -2.70
N PHE A 46 -9.36 -15.13 -3.21
CA PHE A 46 -9.04 -15.28 -4.62
C PHE A 46 -7.78 -16.14 -4.75
N GLU A 47 -7.71 -16.99 -5.78
CA GLU A 47 -6.51 -17.78 -6.01
C GLU A 47 -5.30 -16.85 -6.30
N PRO A 48 -4.07 -17.23 -5.94
CA PRO A 48 -2.85 -16.41 -6.13
C PRO A 48 -2.56 -15.96 -7.57
N LYS A 49 -3.35 -16.41 -8.55
CA LYS A 49 -3.22 -16.09 -9.98
C LYS A 49 -4.01 -14.84 -10.40
N GLU A 50 -4.88 -14.33 -9.53
CA GLU A 50 -5.69 -13.15 -9.82
C GLU A 50 -4.97 -11.91 -9.28
N ARG A 51 -4.68 -10.94 -10.16
CA ARG A 51 -4.16 -9.64 -9.73
C ARG A 51 -5.28 -8.88 -9.07
N VAL A 52 -5.05 -8.27 -7.92
CA VAL A 52 -6.04 -7.42 -7.26
C VAL A 52 -5.67 -5.97 -7.53
N THR A 53 -6.60 -5.16 -8.01
CA THR A 53 -6.46 -3.70 -8.01
C THR A 53 -7.43 -3.11 -7.00
N GLY A 54 -6.94 -2.14 -6.22
CA GLY A 54 -7.82 -1.29 -5.43
C GLY A 54 -8.41 -0.23 -6.34
N SER A 55 -9.71 -0.30 -6.59
CA SER A 55 -10.46 0.80 -7.23
C SER A 55 -11.63 1.20 -6.33
N GLY A 56 -11.95 2.50 -6.34
CA GLY A 56 -12.86 3.13 -5.39
C GLY A 56 -12.26 3.21 -3.98
N ALA A 57 -11.43 4.21 -3.73
CA ALA A 57 -10.96 4.49 -2.37
C ALA A 57 -11.91 5.50 -1.73
N PHE A 58 -12.48 5.21 -0.56
CA PHE A 58 -12.78 6.31 0.36
C PHE A 58 -11.61 6.41 1.32
N HIS A 59 -11.09 7.63 1.48
CA HIS A 59 -9.96 7.88 2.37
C HIS A 59 -10.47 8.15 3.77
N ILE A 60 -10.11 7.28 4.72
CA ILE A 60 -10.10 7.70 6.12
C ILE A 60 -8.90 8.61 6.25
N THR A 61 -9.17 9.91 6.21
CA THR A 61 -8.12 10.93 6.25
C THR A 61 -7.62 11.04 7.69
N TYR A 62 -6.76 10.13 8.11
CA TYR A 62 -5.98 10.34 9.31
C TYR A 62 -4.97 11.45 9.03
N ARG A 63 -5.19 12.61 9.65
CA ARG A 63 -4.21 13.71 9.60
C ARG A 63 -2.97 13.44 10.46
N ASN A 64 -2.98 12.37 11.26
CA ASN A 64 -1.91 12.04 12.21
C ASN A 64 -1.37 10.63 11.95
N ILE A 65 -0.05 10.55 11.72
CA ILE A 65 0.71 9.31 11.53
C ILE A 65 0.63 8.39 12.75
N GLU A 66 0.45 8.93 13.96
CA GLU A 66 0.32 8.15 15.20
C GLU A 66 -0.92 7.24 15.15
N HIS A 67 -2.09 7.77 14.78
CA HIS A 67 -3.32 6.98 14.66
C HIS A 67 -3.18 5.85 13.63
N ILE A 68 -2.43 6.12 12.58
CA ILE A 68 -2.09 5.13 11.56
C ILE A 68 -1.26 3.99 12.16
N ILE A 69 -0.20 4.31 12.90
CA ILE A 69 0.69 3.32 13.52
C ILE A 69 -0.07 2.51 14.56
N GLU A 70 -0.91 3.15 15.36
CA GLU A 70 -1.80 2.48 16.31
C GLU A 70 -2.80 1.55 15.62
N THR A 71 -3.33 1.95 14.46
CA THR A 71 -4.20 1.09 13.66
C THR A 71 -3.45 -0.13 13.15
N ALA A 72 -2.22 0.03 12.68
CA ALA A 72 -1.36 -1.08 12.28
C ALA A 72 -1.06 -2.02 13.46
N ALA A 73 -0.86 -1.50 14.67
CA ALA A 73 -0.67 -2.29 15.89
C ALA A 73 -1.89 -3.16 16.21
N LYS A 74 -3.10 -2.59 16.07
CA LYS A 74 -4.38 -3.31 16.27
C LYS A 74 -4.58 -4.40 15.21
N LEU A 75 -4.25 -4.12 13.95
CA LEU A 75 -4.32 -5.13 12.89
C LEU A 75 -3.32 -6.26 13.10
N LYS A 76 -2.12 -5.96 13.61
CA LYS A 76 -1.15 -6.98 14.00
C LYS A 76 -1.68 -7.88 15.11
N THR A 77 -2.51 -7.36 16.00
CA THR A 77 -3.21 -8.16 17.02
C THR A 77 -4.27 -9.07 16.41
N LEU A 78 -5.12 -8.54 15.53
CA LEU A 78 -6.18 -9.30 14.87
C LEU A 78 -5.64 -10.36 13.89
N ILE A 79 -4.49 -10.08 13.29
CA ILE A 79 -3.80 -10.93 12.32
C ILE A 79 -2.32 -11.03 12.73
N PRO A 80 -1.97 -11.88 13.71
CA PRO A 80 -0.59 -12.00 14.20
C PRO A 80 0.43 -12.32 13.12
N ASP A 81 0.01 -13.00 12.06
CA ASP A 81 0.79 -13.39 10.90
C ASP A 81 0.80 -12.36 9.75
N ILE A 82 0.21 -11.17 9.93
CA ILE A 82 0.31 -10.10 8.94
C ILE A 82 1.77 -9.64 8.85
N GLU A 83 2.27 -9.53 7.63
CA GLU A 83 3.56 -8.94 7.33
C GLU A 83 3.34 -7.43 7.18
N LEU A 84 4.11 -6.64 7.93
CA LEU A 84 4.08 -5.18 7.87
C LEU A 84 5.38 -4.71 7.22
N GLY A 85 5.28 -3.85 6.21
CA GLY A 85 6.40 -3.38 5.40
C GLY A 85 6.13 -3.59 3.92
N GLY A 86 6.93 -2.98 3.06
CA GLY A 86 6.75 -3.06 1.62
C GLY A 86 7.25 -1.82 0.89
N ASP A 87 6.94 -1.75 -0.41
CA ASP A 87 7.26 -0.63 -1.29
C ASP A 87 5.99 0.21 -1.52
N GLU A 88 6.00 1.48 -1.08
CA GLU A 88 4.88 2.45 -1.08
C GLU A 88 3.64 2.06 -0.24
N ILE A 89 3.39 0.76 -0.06
CA ILE A 89 2.29 0.16 0.70
C ILE A 89 2.87 -0.62 1.88
N LEU A 90 2.35 -0.37 3.08
CA LEU A 90 2.82 -1.09 4.29
C LEU A 90 2.10 -2.42 4.50
N PHE A 91 0.82 -2.48 4.14
CA PHE A 91 0.01 -3.68 4.21
C PHE A 91 -1.32 -3.50 3.46
N ASP A 92 -1.93 -4.63 3.11
CA ASP A 92 -3.33 -4.75 2.77
C ASP A 92 -3.99 -5.86 3.60
N VAL A 93 -5.26 -5.66 3.94
CA VAL A 93 -6.05 -6.62 4.71
C VAL A 93 -7.43 -6.71 4.10
N SER A 94 -7.89 -7.93 3.85
CA SER A 94 -9.26 -8.18 3.42
C SER A 94 -10.20 -8.09 4.61
N LEU A 95 -11.32 -7.44 4.39
CA LEU A 95 -12.37 -7.20 5.35
C LEU A 95 -13.69 -7.78 4.82
N PHE A 96 -14.31 -8.68 5.57
CA PHE A 96 -15.69 -9.06 5.36
C PHE A 96 -16.59 -8.23 6.28
N VAL A 97 -17.54 -7.52 5.68
CA VAL A 97 -18.42 -6.57 6.37
C VAL A 97 -19.84 -7.11 6.38
N LYS A 98 -20.50 -7.04 7.54
CA LYS A 98 -21.97 -7.07 7.65
C LYS A 98 -22.44 -5.73 8.18
N ALA A 99 -23.35 -5.09 7.46
CA ALA A 99 -23.97 -3.83 7.85
C ALA A 99 -25.27 -4.07 8.65
N PRO A 100 -25.79 -3.04 9.36
CA PRO A 100 -27.03 -3.15 10.14
C PRO A 100 -28.26 -3.54 9.32
N ASN A 101 -28.32 -3.13 8.06
CA ASN A 101 -29.38 -3.49 7.11
C ASN A 101 -29.21 -4.90 6.50
N ASN A 102 -28.37 -5.75 7.11
CA ASN A 102 -28.01 -7.09 6.64
C ASN A 102 -27.31 -7.15 5.26
N LYS A 103 -26.92 -6.03 4.66
CA LYS A 103 -26.00 -6.02 3.52
C LYS A 103 -24.65 -6.60 3.96
N LYS A 104 -24.04 -7.39 3.07
CA LYS A 104 -22.73 -8.01 3.29
C LYS A 104 -21.88 -7.76 2.06
N PHE A 105 -20.64 -7.36 2.28
CA PHE A 105 -19.71 -7.04 1.20
C PHE A 105 -18.27 -7.27 1.64
N LEU A 106 -17.38 -7.39 0.66
CA LEU A 106 -15.94 -7.41 0.88
C LEU A 106 -15.37 -6.01 0.67
N ALA A 107 -14.40 -5.66 1.50
CA ALA A 107 -13.60 -4.46 1.36
C ALA A 107 -12.12 -4.80 1.60
N THR A 108 -11.23 -3.92 1.16
CA THR A 108 -9.79 -3.98 1.43
C THR A 108 -9.41 -2.77 2.22
N PHE A 109 -8.72 -3.00 3.31
CA PHE A 109 -8.09 -2.00 4.13
C PHE A 109 -6.62 -1.94 3.73
N TYR A 110 -6.20 -0.86 3.06
CA TYR A 110 -4.81 -0.71 2.63
C TYR A 110 -4.19 0.54 3.24
N PHE A 111 -2.92 0.42 3.57
CA PHE A 111 -2.15 1.50 4.15
C PHE A 111 -1.04 1.95 3.20
N ARG A 112 -0.99 3.26 2.96
CA ARG A 112 0.08 3.95 2.23
C ARG A 112 0.72 4.98 3.16
N LYS A 113 1.95 5.42 2.84
CA LYS A 113 2.79 6.30 3.67
C LYS A 113 2.05 7.41 4.44
N PHE A 114 1.07 8.07 3.83
CA PHE A 114 0.32 9.18 4.44
C PHE A 114 -1.20 9.02 4.39
N SER A 115 -1.69 7.82 4.07
CA SER A 115 -3.12 7.63 3.92
C SER A 115 -3.52 6.21 4.24
N LEU A 116 -4.66 6.10 4.89
CA LEU A 116 -5.35 4.84 5.05
C LEU A 116 -6.58 4.87 4.15
N GLY A 117 -6.67 3.89 3.26
CA GLY A 117 -7.78 3.78 2.32
C GLY A 117 -8.58 2.51 2.57
N ILE A 118 -9.88 2.63 2.34
CA ILE A 118 -10.78 1.49 2.25
C ILE A 118 -11.31 1.46 0.84
N GLY A 119 -11.19 0.32 0.18
CA GLY A 119 -11.76 0.12 -1.16
C GLY A 119 -12.27 -1.29 -1.34
N THR A 120 -12.46 -1.69 -2.58
CA THR A 120 -12.83 -3.07 -2.93
C THR A 120 -11.68 -3.79 -3.60
N LEU A 121 -11.62 -5.11 -3.38
CA LEU A 121 -10.83 -6.01 -4.20
C LEU A 121 -11.48 -6.06 -5.59
N VAL A 122 -10.79 -5.55 -6.61
CA VAL A 122 -11.14 -5.84 -7.99
C VAL A 122 -10.20 -6.92 -8.51
N PRO A 123 -10.67 -8.16 -8.69
CA PRO A 123 -9.92 -9.11 -9.48
C PRO A 123 -9.75 -8.54 -10.88
N VAL A 124 -8.49 -8.43 -11.29
CA VAL A 124 -8.05 -8.14 -12.64
C VAL A 124 -7.57 -9.47 -13.20
N GLY A 125 -8.38 -10.03 -14.10
CA GLY A 125 -7.93 -11.17 -14.90
C GLY A 125 -6.64 -10.81 -15.65
N GLU A 126 -5.85 -11.81 -16.03
CA GLU A 126 -4.53 -11.64 -16.68
C GLU A 126 -4.54 -10.73 -17.93
N LYS A 127 -5.72 -10.44 -18.50
CA LYS A 127 -5.85 -9.82 -19.82
C LYS A 127 -6.37 -8.39 -19.85
N ASP A 128 -6.98 -7.85 -18.78
CA ASP A 128 -7.47 -6.46 -18.84
C ASP A 128 -7.64 -5.80 -17.45
N PRO A 129 -6.80 -4.80 -17.09
CA PRO A 129 -6.90 -4.04 -15.84
C PRO A 129 -8.13 -3.13 -15.74
N ASN A 130 -8.92 -2.99 -16.81
CA ASN A 130 -10.13 -2.16 -16.83
C ASN A 130 -11.43 -2.96 -16.63
N VAL A 131 -11.37 -4.24 -16.27
CA VAL A 131 -12.58 -5.04 -16.05
C VAL A 131 -13.30 -4.54 -14.81
N ASN A 132 -14.37 -3.81 -15.10
CA ASN A 132 -15.20 -3.17 -14.13
C ASN A 132 -16.13 -4.20 -13.45
N ILE A 133 -15.95 -4.47 -12.15
CA ILE A 133 -16.92 -5.25 -11.35
C ILE A 133 -18.31 -4.59 -11.30
N TRP A 134 -18.40 -3.34 -11.75
CA TRP A 134 -19.64 -2.60 -11.98
C TRP A 134 -20.24 -2.79 -13.37
N SER A 135 -19.66 -3.65 -14.20
CA SER A 135 -20.35 -4.09 -15.41
C SER A 135 -21.71 -4.67 -15.02
N ASP A 136 -22.69 -4.51 -15.89
CA ASP A 136 -24.04 -5.06 -15.69
C ASP A 136 -24.06 -6.60 -15.66
N SER A 137 -22.91 -7.28 -15.77
CA SER A 137 -22.80 -8.74 -15.78
C SER A 137 -21.51 -9.27 -15.12
N PRO A 138 -21.27 -9.00 -13.81
CA PRO A 138 -20.07 -9.47 -13.10
C PRO A 138 -19.95 -11.01 -13.12
N GLU A 139 -21.11 -11.64 -13.12
CA GLU A 139 -21.35 -13.08 -13.13
C GLU A 139 -20.85 -13.78 -14.41
N LYS A 140 -20.74 -13.05 -15.51
CA LYS A 140 -20.21 -13.54 -16.79
C LYS A 140 -18.69 -13.66 -16.76
N ASN A 141 -18.04 -12.84 -15.94
CA ASN A 141 -16.57 -12.76 -15.82
C ASN A 141 -16.03 -13.57 -14.63
N TYR A 142 -16.88 -13.90 -13.64
CA TYR A 142 -16.49 -14.65 -12.44
C TYR A 142 -17.52 -15.75 -12.09
N PRO A 143 -17.21 -17.05 -12.30
CA PRO A 143 -18.14 -18.13 -12.02
C PRO A 143 -18.52 -18.20 -10.52
N LYS A 144 -19.84 -18.23 -10.28
CA LYS A 144 -20.55 -17.65 -9.13
C LYS A 144 -20.58 -18.45 -7.82
N ASN A 145 -20.00 -19.63 -7.72
CA ASN A 145 -20.85 -20.69 -7.19
C ASN A 145 -21.12 -20.73 -5.67
N HIS A 146 -20.43 -19.97 -4.80
CA HIS A 146 -20.75 -20.04 -3.36
C HIS A 146 -20.70 -18.73 -2.57
N ILE A 147 -19.78 -17.81 -2.83
CA ILE A 147 -19.64 -16.60 -2.02
C ILE A 147 -20.63 -15.50 -2.44
N TRP A 148 -20.89 -15.40 -3.75
CA TRP A 148 -21.69 -14.32 -4.35
C TRP A 148 -23.17 -14.36 -3.97
N GLN A 149 -23.74 -15.54 -3.73
CA GLN A 149 -25.12 -15.67 -3.25
C GLN A 149 -25.36 -15.02 -1.87
N TYR A 150 -24.29 -14.69 -1.16
CA TYR A 150 -24.34 -14.11 0.18
C TYR A 150 -23.82 -12.66 0.23
N LEU A 151 -23.29 -12.15 -0.88
CA LEU A 151 -22.84 -10.77 -1.04
C LEU A 151 -23.95 -10.00 -1.76
N ASN A 152 -24.62 -9.10 -1.04
CA ASN A 152 -25.85 -8.45 -1.53
C ASN A 152 -25.63 -7.01 -2.00
N SER A 153 -24.39 -6.52 -2.10
CA SER A 153 -24.13 -5.13 -2.47
C SER A 153 -22.68 -4.88 -2.86
N SER A 154 -22.44 -3.84 -3.65
CA SER A 154 -21.13 -3.22 -3.74
C SER A 154 -20.93 -2.18 -2.65
N ALA A 155 -19.73 -2.11 -2.08
CA ALA A 155 -19.37 -1.18 -1.00
C ALA A 155 -19.59 0.31 -1.37
N PHE A 156 -19.62 0.66 -2.66
CA PHE A 156 -19.82 2.04 -3.12
C PHE A 156 -21.27 2.40 -3.40
N SER A 157 -22.20 1.48 -3.17
CA SER A 157 -23.64 1.79 -3.20
C SER A 157 -24.14 2.40 -1.89
N LEU A 158 -23.25 2.65 -0.94
CA LEU A 158 -23.56 3.34 0.31
C LEU A 158 -23.74 4.85 0.05
N THR A 159 -24.75 5.45 0.66
CA THR A 159 -24.88 6.92 0.70
C THR A 159 -23.71 7.53 1.48
N GLU A 160 -23.48 8.84 1.33
CA GLU A 160 -22.44 9.54 2.10
C GLU A 160 -22.60 9.35 3.62
N ASP A 161 -23.84 9.40 4.12
CA ASP A 161 -24.15 9.13 5.52
C ASP A 161 -23.83 7.68 5.94
N GLU A 162 -24.18 6.70 5.10
CA GLU A 162 -23.86 5.29 5.35
C GLU A 162 -22.35 5.04 5.32
N GLN A 163 -21.61 5.74 4.45
CA GLN A 163 -20.14 5.68 4.39
C GLN A 163 -19.52 6.27 5.67
N ASN A 164 -19.99 7.43 6.12
CA ASN A 164 -19.54 8.06 7.36
C ASN A 164 -19.81 7.16 8.58
N GLN A 165 -21.00 6.55 8.65
CA GLN A 165 -21.35 5.59 9.71
C GLN A 165 -20.47 4.34 9.65
N PHE A 166 -20.21 3.80 8.46
CA PHE A 166 -19.31 2.66 8.26
C PHE A 166 -17.90 2.96 8.75
N CYS A 167 -17.30 4.08 8.31
CA CYS A 167 -15.97 4.50 8.74
C CYS A 167 -15.91 4.71 10.26
N ARG A 168 -16.92 5.38 10.83
CA ARG A 168 -17.00 5.61 12.27
C ARG A 168 -17.15 4.32 13.07
N ALA A 169 -17.99 3.40 12.61
CA ALA A 169 -18.18 2.10 13.26
C ALA A 169 -16.88 1.28 13.21
N LEU A 170 -16.14 1.32 12.11
CA LEU A 170 -14.85 0.65 11.98
C LEU A 170 -13.80 1.23 12.95
N GLU A 171 -13.68 2.55 13.03
CA GLU A 171 -12.79 3.22 13.99
C GLU A 171 -13.08 2.78 15.42
N LEU A 172 -14.37 2.79 15.80
CA LEU A 172 -14.83 2.43 17.14
C LEU A 172 -14.67 0.93 17.42
N ALA A 173 -14.90 0.06 16.44
CA ALA A 173 -14.67 -1.37 16.57
C ALA A 173 -13.17 -1.67 16.77
N LEU A 174 -12.29 -1.03 15.99
CA LEU A 174 -10.84 -1.16 16.15
C LEU A 174 -10.34 -0.60 17.49
N ALA A 175 -11.02 0.39 18.07
CA ALA A 175 -10.67 0.92 19.40
C ALA A 175 -10.79 -0.12 20.53
N LYS A 176 -11.57 -1.20 20.33
CA LYS A 176 -11.68 -2.30 21.28
C LYS A 176 -10.49 -3.26 21.26
N VAL A 177 -9.69 -3.21 20.21
CA VAL A 177 -8.59 -4.16 19.99
C VAL A 177 -7.35 -3.67 20.75
N PRO A 178 -6.70 -4.53 21.55
CA PRO A 178 -5.44 -4.16 22.19
C PRO A 178 -4.37 -3.94 21.12
N LYS A 179 -3.36 -3.13 21.43
CA LYS A 179 -2.25 -2.84 20.49
C LYS A 179 -1.11 -3.83 20.71
N THR A 180 -0.70 -4.55 19.67
CA THR A 180 0.51 -5.40 19.72
C THR A 180 1.73 -4.67 19.19
N LYS A 181 2.89 -4.91 19.82
CA LYS A 181 4.17 -4.34 19.38
C LYS A 181 4.51 -4.80 17.97
N PHE A 182 5.09 -3.89 17.18
CA PHE A 182 5.63 -4.25 15.88
C PHE A 182 6.74 -3.30 15.47
N LYS A 183 7.54 -3.74 14.50
CA LYS A 183 8.54 -2.94 13.80
C LYS A 183 8.54 -3.37 12.34
N CYS A 184 8.50 -2.42 11.43
CA CYS A 184 8.51 -2.67 10.00
C CYS A 184 9.32 -1.61 9.24
N TYR A 185 9.62 -1.95 7.99
CA TYR A 185 10.37 -1.12 7.07
C TYR A 185 9.49 -0.80 5.87
N LEU A 186 9.22 0.48 5.68
CA LEU A 186 8.49 1.01 4.52
C LEU A 186 9.51 1.60 3.56
N SER A 187 9.76 0.88 2.47
CA SER A 187 10.48 1.41 1.32
C SER A 187 9.56 2.36 0.56
N HIS A 188 10.10 3.48 0.13
CA HIS A 188 9.40 4.43 -0.72
C HIS A 188 10.42 5.20 -1.53
N ASP A 189 9.92 6.00 -2.47
CA ASP A 189 10.73 6.84 -3.33
C ASP A 189 11.82 7.66 -2.60
N PHE A 190 11.56 8.13 -1.39
CA PHE A 190 12.47 8.99 -0.60
C PHE A 190 13.44 8.24 0.33
N GLY A 191 13.45 6.90 0.36
CA GLY A 191 14.19 6.16 1.39
C GLY A 191 13.44 4.98 2.00
N THR A 192 14.01 4.43 3.06
CA THR A 192 13.32 3.47 3.93
C THR A 192 12.92 4.20 5.20
N SER A 193 11.66 4.10 5.59
CA SER A 193 11.20 4.52 6.92
C SER A 193 11.10 3.31 7.83
N VAL A 194 11.61 3.41 9.05
CA VAL A 194 11.30 2.47 10.12
C VAL A 194 10.06 2.97 10.84
N ILE A 195 9.04 2.13 10.89
CA ILE A 195 7.80 2.38 11.63
C ILE A 195 7.72 1.34 12.73
N GLU A 196 7.47 1.78 13.96
CA GLU A 196 7.39 0.89 15.10
C GLU A 196 6.34 1.34 16.11
N PHE A 197 5.79 0.37 16.81
CA PHE A 197 4.99 0.57 18.00
C PHE A 197 5.60 -0.30 19.10
N ASP A 198 6.13 0.31 20.14
CA ASP A 198 6.88 -0.38 21.20
C ASP A 198 5.99 -0.91 22.35
N GLY A 199 4.67 -0.72 22.22
CA GLY A 199 3.66 -1.05 23.22
C GLY A 199 3.08 0.19 23.90
N LYS A 200 3.75 1.34 23.81
CA LYS A 200 3.32 2.61 24.40
C LYS A 200 3.22 3.68 23.34
N ASP A 201 4.33 3.94 22.66
CA ASP A 201 4.50 5.11 21.81
C ASP A 201 4.67 4.67 20.34
N PRO A 202 3.86 5.21 19.42
CA PRO A 202 4.11 5.07 18.00
C PRO A 202 5.33 5.90 17.61
N SER A 203 6.22 5.34 16.81
CA SER A 203 7.36 6.09 16.27
C SER A 203 7.58 5.79 14.80
N MET A 204 7.99 6.83 14.06
CA MET A 204 8.41 6.73 12.69
C MET A 204 9.71 7.51 12.56
N ARG A 205 10.74 6.89 11.99
CA ARG A 205 12.00 7.55 11.67
C ARG A 205 12.44 7.14 10.28
N GLU A 206 13.13 8.04 9.61
CA GLU A 206 13.86 7.66 8.40
C GLU A 206 15.02 6.75 8.80
N ASP A 207 15.09 5.58 8.17
CA ASP A 207 16.24 4.72 8.30
C ASP A 207 17.40 5.31 7.48
N THR A 208 18.21 6.12 8.14
CA THR A 208 19.47 6.63 7.58
C THR A 208 20.61 5.61 7.70
N SER A 209 20.38 4.49 8.41
CA SER A 209 21.36 3.41 8.57
C SER A 209 21.30 2.42 7.40
N GLY A 210 20.09 2.21 6.87
CA GLY A 210 19.81 1.56 5.61
C GLY A 210 19.31 2.58 4.59
N GLU A 211 20.22 3.43 4.07
CA GLU A 211 19.96 4.15 2.82
C GLU A 211 19.25 3.19 1.86
N TYR A 212 18.04 3.52 1.43
CA TYR A 212 17.47 2.88 0.26
C TYR A 212 18.40 3.20 -0.92
N ARG A 213 19.32 2.27 -1.15
CA ARG A 213 20.25 2.27 -2.28
C ARG A 213 19.48 1.62 -3.39
N GLY A 214 18.59 2.40 -4.03
CA GLY A 214 17.84 1.92 -5.17
C GLY A 214 18.76 1.22 -6.20
N PRO A 215 18.19 0.37 -7.07
CA PRO A 215 18.96 -0.41 -8.06
C PRO A 215 19.86 0.47 -8.97
N ASP A 216 19.61 1.78 -9.01
CA ASP A 216 20.38 2.76 -9.74
C ASP A 216 21.43 3.49 -8.88
N ARG A 217 22.34 2.78 -8.21
CA ARG A 217 23.65 3.38 -7.87
C ARG A 217 24.44 3.60 -9.16
N THR A 218 24.05 4.58 -9.96
CA THR A 218 24.95 5.17 -10.96
C THR A 218 25.92 6.11 -10.24
N TRP A 219 27.10 6.36 -10.79
CA TRP A 219 27.97 7.44 -10.28
C TRP A 219 27.22 8.79 -10.23
N ALA A 220 26.19 8.95 -11.06
CA ALA A 220 25.25 10.05 -11.01
C ALA A 220 24.49 10.09 -9.67
N TYR A 221 23.88 8.99 -9.23
CA TYR A 221 23.22 8.93 -7.92
C TYR A 221 24.20 9.22 -6.79
N THR A 222 25.46 8.77 -6.85
CA THR A 222 26.43 9.18 -5.82
C THR A 222 26.82 10.66 -5.89
N MET A 223 26.62 11.33 -7.04
CA MET A 223 26.81 12.77 -7.27
C MET A 223 25.54 13.61 -7.01
N THR A 224 24.37 13.00 -7.07
CA THR A 224 23.05 13.63 -7.07
C THR A 224 22.10 12.97 -6.05
N GLY A 225 22.62 12.23 -5.08
CA GLY A 225 21.86 11.25 -4.28
C GLY A 225 20.99 11.82 -3.17
N ASN A 226 20.63 13.10 -3.24
CA ASN A 226 19.66 13.70 -2.34
C ASN A 226 18.37 14.04 -3.11
N ASP A 227 17.27 14.17 -2.38
CA ASP A 227 15.96 14.47 -2.96
C ASP A 227 15.93 15.73 -3.81
N ARG A 228 16.77 16.71 -3.47
CA ARG A 228 16.87 17.95 -4.24
C ARG A 228 17.41 17.67 -5.64
N ALA A 229 18.44 16.85 -5.77
CA ALA A 229 18.98 16.52 -7.08
C ALA A 229 18.05 15.62 -7.90
N ARG A 230 17.33 14.70 -7.26
CA ARG A 230 16.31 13.91 -7.95
C ARG A 230 15.20 14.81 -8.49
N ARG A 231 14.69 15.76 -7.69
CA ARG A 231 13.72 16.75 -8.13
C ARG A 231 14.24 17.55 -9.33
N ILE A 232 15.45 18.10 -9.24
CA ILE A 232 16.08 18.81 -10.36
C ILE A 232 16.16 17.92 -11.63
N ARG A 233 16.48 16.62 -11.47
CA ARG A 233 16.52 15.68 -12.59
C ARG A 233 15.14 15.44 -13.19
N TRP A 234 14.09 15.38 -12.37
CA TRP A 234 12.70 15.27 -12.84
C TRP A 234 12.27 16.54 -13.56
N ASP A 235 12.60 17.72 -13.04
CA ASP A 235 12.31 18.98 -13.73
C ASP A 235 12.96 19.02 -15.13
N TYR A 236 14.19 18.52 -15.28
CA TYR A 236 14.81 18.35 -16.60
C TYR A 236 14.09 17.32 -17.49
N MET A 237 13.53 16.25 -16.92
CA MET A 237 12.71 15.29 -17.68
C MET A 237 11.35 15.87 -18.07
N ASP A 238 10.77 16.72 -17.23
CA ASP A 238 9.49 17.39 -17.49
C ASP A 238 9.65 18.35 -18.66
N ILE A 239 10.74 19.12 -18.73
CA ILE A 239 11.08 19.89 -19.95
C ILE A 239 11.11 18.98 -21.19
N VAL A 240 11.68 17.77 -21.10
CA VAL A 240 11.64 16.83 -22.24
C VAL A 240 10.20 16.41 -22.56
N HIS A 241 9.40 16.04 -21.55
CA HIS A 241 8.04 15.54 -21.72
C HIS A 241 7.07 16.60 -22.23
N ASP A 242 7.19 17.85 -21.80
CA ASP A 242 6.34 18.96 -22.22
C ASP A 242 6.45 19.24 -23.74
N HIS A 243 7.59 18.88 -24.32
CA HIS A 243 7.85 18.98 -25.76
C HIS A 243 7.58 17.69 -26.54
N MET A 244 7.06 16.65 -25.88
CA MET A 244 6.59 15.42 -26.52
C MET A 244 5.10 15.50 -26.83
N LYS A 245 4.69 14.96 -27.98
CA LYS A 245 3.28 14.84 -28.35
C LYS A 245 2.75 13.47 -27.98
N SER A 246 1.43 13.33 -27.79
CA SER A 246 0.78 12.02 -27.59
C SER A 246 1.18 10.99 -28.66
N ALA A 247 1.28 11.43 -29.92
CA ALA A 247 1.74 10.60 -31.03
C ALA A 247 3.17 10.07 -30.86
N ASP A 248 4.05 10.75 -30.12
CA ASP A 248 5.40 10.25 -29.82
C ASP A 248 5.35 9.10 -28.81
N PHE A 249 4.45 9.14 -27.83
CA PHE A 249 4.25 8.04 -26.87
C PHE A 249 3.59 6.82 -27.55
N GLU A 250 2.61 7.05 -28.41
CA GLU A 250 1.98 5.99 -29.21
C GLU A 250 2.98 5.28 -30.13
N LYS A 251 3.94 6.04 -30.69
CA LYS A 251 4.99 5.50 -31.55
C LYS A 251 6.00 4.63 -30.79
N TYR A 252 6.14 4.80 -29.48
CA TYR A 252 7.14 4.14 -28.66
C TYR A 252 6.52 3.56 -27.37
N PRO A 253 5.62 2.55 -27.47
CA PRO A 253 4.88 2.01 -26.32
C PRO A 253 5.79 1.34 -25.27
N GLU A 254 6.92 0.79 -25.70
CA GLU A 254 7.93 0.16 -24.83
C GLU A 254 8.93 1.16 -24.23
N GLY A 255 8.75 2.46 -24.50
CA GLY A 255 9.58 3.53 -23.99
C GLY A 255 10.34 4.32 -25.05
N ILE A 256 10.54 5.60 -24.74
CA ILE A 256 11.10 6.59 -25.68
C ILE A 256 12.60 6.33 -25.91
N PRO A 257 13.05 6.13 -27.16
CA PRO A 257 14.46 5.89 -27.46
C PRO A 257 15.36 7.04 -27.02
N ARG A 258 16.55 6.70 -26.49
CA ARG A 258 17.58 7.68 -26.08
C ARG A 258 17.88 8.72 -27.16
N LYS A 259 17.98 8.29 -28.42
CA LYS A 259 18.23 9.17 -29.59
C LYS A 259 17.11 10.18 -29.82
N PHE A 260 15.86 9.83 -29.47
CA PHE A 260 14.72 10.75 -29.60
C PHE A 260 14.77 11.82 -28.50
N ARG A 261 14.97 11.41 -27.24
CA ARG A 261 15.18 12.35 -26.11
C ARG A 261 16.32 13.31 -26.38
N LYS A 262 17.45 12.82 -26.91
CA LYS A 262 18.59 13.66 -27.34
C LYS A 262 18.14 14.81 -28.27
N LYS A 263 17.32 14.52 -29.29
CA LYS A 263 16.85 15.54 -30.24
C LYS A 263 16.00 16.62 -29.59
N ILE A 264 15.17 16.24 -28.61
CA ILE A 264 14.36 17.20 -27.84
C ILE A 264 15.29 18.07 -26.99
N ILE A 265 16.19 17.45 -26.23
CA ILE A 265 17.15 18.16 -25.38
C ILE A 265 17.97 19.17 -26.18
N GLU A 266 18.47 18.79 -27.37
CA GLU A 266 19.24 19.70 -28.22
C GLU A 266 18.39 20.81 -28.85
N ARG A 267 17.11 20.54 -29.16
CA ARG A 267 16.20 21.55 -29.72
C ARG A 267 15.80 22.61 -28.68
N TYR A 268 15.59 22.19 -27.44
CA TYR A 268 15.11 23.04 -26.35
C TYR A 268 16.20 23.35 -25.34
N TYR A 269 17.47 23.33 -25.78
CA TYR A 269 18.63 23.47 -24.91
C TYR A 269 18.59 24.75 -24.05
N ASP A 270 18.10 25.85 -24.62
CA ASP A 270 17.99 27.13 -23.93
C ASP A 270 17.03 27.07 -22.73
N GLU A 271 15.97 26.27 -22.78
CA GLU A 271 15.05 26.09 -21.64
C GLU A 271 15.72 25.37 -20.47
N PHE A 272 16.62 24.40 -20.75
CA PHE A 272 17.44 23.78 -19.70
C PHE A 272 18.38 24.79 -19.05
N LEU A 273 18.95 25.70 -19.84
CA LEU A 273 19.84 26.76 -19.34
C LEU A 273 19.06 27.83 -18.57
N GLU A 274 17.85 28.16 -19.00
CA GLU A 274 16.95 29.08 -18.31
C GLU A 274 16.57 28.50 -16.95
N TYR A 275 16.05 27.27 -16.91
CA TYR A 275 15.76 26.57 -15.65
C TYR A 275 17.00 26.53 -14.74
N LEU A 276 18.17 26.17 -15.29
CA LEU A 276 19.42 26.15 -14.54
C LEU A 276 19.78 27.52 -13.94
N SER A 277 19.54 28.61 -14.66
CA SER A 277 19.80 29.98 -14.18
C SER A 277 18.86 30.41 -13.05
N GLN A 278 17.65 29.86 -13.02
CA GLN A 278 16.69 30.06 -11.94
C GLN A 278 17.05 29.23 -10.70
N GLN A 279 17.83 28.16 -10.86
CA GLN A 279 18.35 27.39 -9.74
C GLN A 279 19.57 28.07 -9.11
N ASP A 280 19.39 28.68 -7.92
CA ASP A 280 20.53 29.07 -7.06
C ASP A 280 21.14 27.83 -6.39
N SER A 281 21.75 26.97 -7.21
CA SER A 281 22.19 25.64 -6.79
C SER A 281 23.32 25.11 -7.66
N ARG A 282 24.51 24.97 -7.06
CA ARG A 282 25.64 24.23 -7.66
C ARG A 282 25.26 22.80 -8.06
N LEU A 283 24.32 22.19 -7.34
CA LEU A 283 23.84 20.84 -7.59
C LEU A 283 23.12 20.77 -8.94
N ALA A 284 22.40 21.83 -9.34
CA ALA A 284 21.69 21.84 -10.62
C ALA A 284 22.62 21.74 -11.82
N TYR A 285 23.81 22.36 -11.75
CA TYR A 285 24.86 22.20 -12.76
C TYR A 285 25.37 20.76 -12.84
N ILE A 286 25.62 20.13 -11.69
CA ILE A 286 26.09 18.74 -11.63
C ILE A 286 25.04 17.81 -12.24
N VAL A 287 23.77 17.95 -11.83
CA VAL A 287 22.66 17.14 -12.33
C VAL A 287 22.49 17.32 -13.84
N LEU A 288 22.54 18.56 -14.34
CA LEU A 288 22.45 18.82 -15.78
C LEU A 288 23.61 18.17 -16.55
N GLY A 289 24.84 18.27 -16.02
CA GLY A 289 26.00 17.62 -16.63
C GLY A 289 25.83 16.11 -16.78
N VAL A 290 25.36 15.45 -15.72
CA VAL A 290 25.00 14.02 -15.81
C VAL A 290 23.92 13.81 -16.86
N PHE A 291 22.83 14.59 -16.80
CA PHE A 291 21.66 14.43 -17.66
C PHE A 291 22.04 14.52 -19.14
N LEU A 292 22.81 15.54 -19.53
CA LEU A 292 23.28 15.73 -20.91
C LEU A 292 24.21 14.59 -21.35
N MET A 293 25.15 14.17 -20.49
CA MET A 293 26.01 13.01 -20.77
C MET A 293 25.20 11.72 -20.94
N GLN A 294 24.19 11.50 -20.09
CA GLN A 294 23.29 10.35 -20.13
C GLN A 294 22.51 10.29 -21.43
N PHE A 295 22.13 11.41 -22.04
CA PHE A 295 21.42 11.40 -23.33
C PHE A 295 22.34 11.57 -24.54
N GLY A 296 23.61 11.88 -24.32
CA GLY A 296 24.54 12.15 -25.41
C GLY A 296 24.29 13.50 -26.09
N ALA A 297 23.71 14.46 -25.36
CA ALA A 297 23.38 15.79 -25.85
C ALA A 297 24.59 16.74 -25.79
N ILE A 298 24.59 17.78 -26.62
CA ILE A 298 25.67 18.77 -26.67
C ILE A 298 25.86 19.45 -25.30
N ILE A 299 27.13 19.60 -24.90
CA ILE A 299 27.54 20.40 -23.75
C ILE A 299 28.51 21.45 -24.30
N THR A 300 28.11 22.72 -24.29
CA THR A 300 28.97 23.82 -24.74
C THR A 300 30.20 23.93 -23.85
N ASP A 301 31.30 24.47 -24.37
CA ASP A 301 32.53 24.62 -23.58
C ASP A 301 32.32 25.50 -22.34
N ASP A 302 31.54 26.58 -22.46
CA ASP A 302 31.19 27.44 -21.31
C ASP A 302 30.41 26.67 -20.24
N LEU A 303 29.37 25.91 -20.63
CA LEU A 303 28.62 25.09 -19.67
C LEU A 303 29.53 24.01 -19.06
N LYS A 304 30.37 23.35 -19.87
CA LYS A 304 31.33 22.35 -19.40
C LYS A 304 32.26 22.95 -18.33
N GLN A 305 32.81 24.15 -18.55
CA GLN A 305 33.65 24.82 -17.56
C GLN A 305 32.88 25.17 -16.29
N LYS A 306 31.63 25.63 -16.39
CA LYS A 306 30.77 25.90 -15.21
C LYS A 306 30.51 24.62 -14.41
N ILE A 307 30.15 23.51 -15.07
CA ILE A 307 29.93 22.21 -14.39
C ILE A 307 31.23 21.73 -13.73
N LEU A 308 32.38 21.86 -14.39
CA LEU A 308 33.68 21.54 -13.80
C LEU A 308 34.02 22.46 -12.60
N LYS A 309 33.65 23.73 -12.62
CA LYS A 309 33.83 24.62 -11.46
C LYS A 309 32.98 24.18 -10.27
N TYR A 310 31.72 23.84 -10.49
CA TYR A 310 30.77 23.51 -9.43
C TYR A 310 30.89 22.09 -8.89
N SER A 311 31.43 21.17 -9.68
CA SER A 311 31.75 19.80 -9.27
C SER A 311 33.10 19.65 -8.57
N ASP A 312 33.77 20.74 -8.19
CA ASP A 312 35.05 20.66 -7.48
C ASP A 312 34.87 20.06 -6.08
N TRP A 313 35.72 19.10 -5.73
CA TRP A 313 35.68 18.39 -4.44
C TRP A 313 35.76 19.34 -3.24
N LYS A 314 36.39 20.52 -3.39
CA LYS A 314 36.46 21.52 -2.31
C LYS A 314 35.08 21.90 -1.76
N TRP A 315 34.03 21.80 -2.58
CA TRP A 315 32.67 22.13 -2.18
C TRP A 315 31.92 20.99 -1.49
N ASP A 316 32.34 19.73 -1.70
CA ASP A 316 31.68 18.53 -1.17
C ASP A 316 32.39 17.96 0.09
N LYS A 317 33.64 18.36 0.34
CA LYS A 317 34.50 17.78 1.37
C LYS A 317 33.87 17.75 2.76
N ASP A 318 33.13 18.80 3.12
CA ASP A 318 32.61 18.99 4.47
C ASP A 318 31.10 18.74 4.57
N GLN A 319 30.46 18.22 3.49
CA GLN A 319 29.02 17.96 3.47
C GLN A 319 28.61 16.61 4.04
N LEU A 320 29.53 15.66 4.11
CA LEU A 320 29.25 14.30 4.56
C LEU A 320 29.97 14.06 5.89
N GLU A 321 29.22 13.65 6.91
CA GLU A 321 29.75 13.41 8.26
C GLU A 321 30.61 12.14 8.32
N LYS A 322 30.19 11.09 7.62
CA LYS A 322 30.86 9.78 7.63
C LYS A 322 32.07 9.77 6.70
N ARG A 323 33.20 9.25 7.20
CA ARG A 323 34.45 9.14 6.44
C ARG A 323 34.33 8.27 5.19
N LYS A 324 33.58 7.16 5.26
CA LYS A 324 33.36 6.25 4.14
C LYS A 324 32.67 6.97 2.98
N ASP A 325 31.59 7.67 3.27
CA ASP A 325 30.79 8.40 2.30
C ASP A 325 31.60 9.54 1.64
N ARG A 326 32.44 10.24 2.42
CA ARG A 326 33.40 11.23 1.87
C ARG A 326 34.36 10.59 0.86
N MET A 327 34.91 9.41 1.16
CA MET A 327 35.84 8.71 0.25
C MET A 327 35.13 8.27 -1.04
N GLU A 328 33.93 7.72 -0.90
CA GLU A 328 33.09 7.28 -2.01
C GLU A 328 32.69 8.46 -2.91
N ARG A 329 32.16 9.53 -2.31
CA ARG A 329 31.82 10.77 -3.01
C ARG A 329 33.02 11.35 -3.75
N LYS A 330 34.19 11.47 -3.08
CA LYS A 330 35.43 11.98 -3.70
C LYS A 330 35.84 11.15 -4.92
N LYS A 331 35.75 9.82 -4.83
CA LYS A 331 36.05 8.91 -5.95
C LYS A 331 35.14 9.22 -7.15
N TYR A 332 33.82 9.25 -6.94
CA TYR A 332 32.85 9.47 -8.02
C TYR A 332 32.86 10.90 -8.56
N THR A 333 33.12 11.91 -7.73
CA THR A 333 33.34 13.29 -8.19
C THR A 333 34.54 13.37 -9.11
N LYS A 334 35.65 12.70 -8.77
CA LYS A 334 36.84 12.65 -9.64
C LYS A 334 36.52 11.96 -10.97
N GLU A 335 35.82 10.82 -10.92
CA GLU A 335 35.42 10.07 -12.11
C GLU A 335 34.49 10.88 -13.02
N PHE A 336 33.46 11.52 -12.46
CA PHE A 336 32.56 12.42 -13.20
C PHE A 336 33.33 13.51 -13.92
N ARG A 337 34.24 14.19 -13.22
CA ARG A 337 35.04 15.27 -13.80
C ARG A 337 35.92 14.79 -14.94
N THR A 338 36.54 13.62 -14.80
CA THR A 338 37.32 12.99 -15.89
C THR A 338 36.42 12.73 -17.09
N LYS A 339 35.30 12.03 -16.88
CA LYS A 339 34.32 11.75 -17.95
C LYS A 339 33.83 13.02 -18.62
N LEU A 340 33.52 14.08 -17.86
CA LEU A 340 33.04 15.35 -18.40
C LEU A 340 34.11 16.09 -19.23
N LYS A 341 35.38 16.02 -18.81
CA LYS A 341 36.49 16.60 -19.61
C LYS A 341 36.60 15.89 -20.96
N ASP A 342 36.59 14.57 -20.93
CA ASP A 342 36.76 13.72 -22.11
C ASP A 342 35.48 13.60 -22.97
N TYR A 343 34.35 14.12 -22.47
CA TYR A 343 33.05 14.02 -23.11
C TYR A 343 32.99 14.74 -24.46
N THR A 344 32.46 14.03 -25.47
CA THR A 344 32.05 14.58 -26.77
C THR A 344 30.65 14.07 -27.13
N ALA A 345 29.85 14.88 -27.84
CA ALA A 345 28.48 14.51 -28.21
C ALA A 345 28.41 13.33 -29.21
N GLU A 346 29.51 13.07 -29.92
CA GLU A 346 29.64 11.98 -30.89
C GLU A 346 29.89 10.62 -30.22
N LYS A 347 30.56 10.62 -29.06
CA LYS A 347 30.85 9.43 -28.26
C LYS A 347 30.18 9.55 -26.90
N PRO A 348 28.85 9.35 -26.81
CA PRO A 348 28.16 9.44 -25.54
C PRO A 348 28.74 8.44 -24.55
N ILE A 349 29.14 8.94 -23.39
CA ILE A 349 29.69 8.09 -22.34
C ILE A 349 28.55 7.22 -21.80
N GLU A 350 28.81 5.92 -21.69
CA GLU A 350 27.90 5.02 -21.01
C GLU A 350 27.92 5.36 -19.51
N VAL A 351 26.76 5.74 -18.99
CA VAL A 351 26.58 5.96 -17.57
C VAL A 351 26.46 4.57 -16.94
N THR A 352 27.60 3.96 -16.62
CA THR A 352 27.64 2.66 -15.97
C THR A 352 26.93 2.72 -14.62
N THR A 353 25.95 1.83 -14.45
CA THR A 353 25.37 1.46 -13.17
C THR A 353 26.46 0.71 -12.38
N ILE A 354 26.67 1.08 -11.12
CA ILE A 354 27.56 0.36 -10.21
C ILE A 354 26.76 -0.86 -9.73
N PRO A 355 27.15 -2.09 -10.08
CA PRO A 355 26.45 -3.27 -9.59
C PRO A 355 26.53 -3.34 -8.07
N ILE A 356 25.41 -3.68 -7.44
CA ILE A 356 25.30 -3.82 -5.99
C ILE A 356 25.93 -5.16 -5.60
N GLU A 357 27.09 -5.12 -4.95
CA GLU A 357 27.52 -6.23 -4.11
C GLU A 357 26.82 -6.06 -2.76
N TYR A 358 25.75 -6.84 -2.55
CA TYR A 358 25.15 -6.97 -1.24
C TYR A 358 26.16 -7.67 -0.32
N PRO A 359 26.51 -7.14 0.86
CA PRO A 359 26.87 -8.00 1.95
C PRO A 359 25.57 -8.76 2.31
N LEU A 360 25.43 -9.97 1.78
CA LEU A 360 24.49 -10.97 2.29
C LEU A 360 24.98 -11.39 3.69
N GLU A 361 25.04 -10.45 4.64
CA GLU A 361 25.30 -10.78 6.04
C GLU A 361 24.01 -11.34 6.63
N GLU A 362 23.98 -12.68 6.65
CA GLU A 362 23.26 -13.59 7.55
C GLU A 362 21.79 -13.26 7.84
N ARG A 363 20.91 -14.04 7.22
CA ARG A 363 19.56 -14.30 7.75
C ARG A 363 19.69 -14.89 9.15
N ILE A 364 19.68 -14.05 10.18
CA ILE A 364 19.47 -14.50 11.56
C ILE A 364 18.00 -14.91 11.65
N ASN A 365 17.73 -16.21 11.56
CA ASN A 365 16.45 -16.79 11.97
C ASN A 365 16.30 -16.56 13.47
N ILE A 366 15.54 -15.54 13.86
CA ILE A 366 15.13 -15.35 15.26
C ILE A 366 13.95 -16.28 15.50
N ASP A 367 14.23 -17.41 16.16
CA ASP A 367 13.23 -18.37 16.61
C ASP A 367 12.52 -17.78 17.85
N TYR A 368 11.26 -17.35 17.71
CA TYR A 368 10.48 -16.89 18.85
C TYR A 368 9.86 -18.10 19.57
N LYS A 369 10.43 -18.50 20.71
CA LYS A 369 9.69 -19.25 21.74
C LYS A 369 8.85 -18.26 22.54
N ILE A 370 7.53 -18.36 22.39
CA ILE A 370 6.57 -17.67 23.26
C ILE A 370 6.31 -18.62 24.44
N GLU A 371 6.81 -18.27 25.61
CA GLU A 371 6.38 -18.88 26.87
C GLU A 371 5.18 -18.08 27.39
N PHE A 372 4.08 -18.76 27.68
CA PHE A 372 2.95 -18.18 28.38
C PHE A 372 3.19 -18.40 29.88
N GLU A 373 3.21 -17.33 30.67
CA GLU A 373 3.12 -17.45 32.12
C GLU A 373 1.74 -18.01 32.46
N ASP A 374 1.72 -19.06 33.30
CA ASP A 374 0.50 -19.63 33.84
C ASP A 374 -0.22 -18.56 34.69
N ASP A 375 -1.39 -18.15 34.22
CA ASP A 375 -2.25 -17.20 34.90
C ASP A 375 -2.97 -17.91 36.06
N GLU A 376 -2.38 -17.83 37.25
CA GLU A 376 -2.93 -18.38 38.51
C GLU A 376 -4.22 -17.69 38.98
N ASN A 377 -4.79 -16.74 38.22
CA ASN A 377 -6.02 -16.02 38.58
C ASN A 377 -7.21 -16.34 37.69
N ARG A 378 -7.50 -17.63 37.48
CA ARG A 378 -8.75 -18.07 36.83
C ARG A 378 -9.85 -18.30 37.88
N PRO A 379 -10.91 -17.46 37.95
CA PRO A 379 -12.01 -17.73 38.88
C PRO A 379 -12.82 -18.95 38.40
N SER A 380 -13.17 -19.82 39.36
CA SER A 380 -13.96 -21.03 39.15
C SER A 380 -15.42 -20.69 38.81
N LYS A 381 -15.97 -21.45 37.85
CA LYS A 381 -17.38 -21.46 37.44
C LYS A 381 -18.34 -21.65 38.62
N GLU A 382 -19.38 -20.81 38.69
CA GLU A 382 -20.81 -21.15 38.75
C GLU A 382 -21.61 -19.91 39.17
N GLU A 383 -22.17 -19.16 38.21
CA GLU A 383 -23.24 -18.20 38.50
C GLU A 383 -24.47 -18.50 37.65
N LYS A 384 -25.62 -18.54 38.31
CA LYS A 384 -26.94 -18.70 37.68
C LYS A 384 -27.22 -17.51 36.75
N PRO A 385 -27.95 -17.73 35.64
CA PRO A 385 -28.27 -16.65 34.71
C PRO A 385 -29.02 -15.52 35.43
N SER A 386 -28.62 -14.28 35.14
CA SER A 386 -29.20 -13.07 35.73
C SER A 386 -30.69 -12.98 35.45
N GLU A 387 -31.40 -12.26 36.31
CA GLU A 387 -32.84 -12.00 36.22
C GLU A 387 -33.23 -11.38 34.85
N ASP A 388 -32.32 -10.62 34.24
CA ASP A 388 -32.46 -10.05 32.89
C ASP A 388 -32.55 -11.12 31.78
N TYR A 389 -31.84 -12.25 31.93
CA TYR A 389 -31.90 -13.35 30.98
C TYR A 389 -33.26 -14.08 31.03
N GLN A 390 -33.86 -14.16 32.22
CA GLN A 390 -35.19 -14.75 32.40
C GLN A 390 -36.31 -13.83 31.88
N ILE A 391 -36.11 -12.51 31.95
CA ILE A 391 -36.99 -11.51 31.33
C ILE A 391 -36.93 -11.61 29.80
N LEU A 392 -35.73 -11.79 29.23
CA LEU A 392 -35.54 -11.97 27.78
C LEU A 392 -36.19 -13.25 27.25
N GLU A 393 -36.11 -14.37 27.99
CA GLU A 393 -36.77 -15.63 27.61
C GLU A 393 -38.31 -15.54 27.67
N ARG A 394 -38.87 -14.75 28.61
CA ARG A 394 -40.31 -14.47 28.67
C ARG A 394 -40.78 -13.58 27.53
N MET A 395 -39.97 -12.60 27.11
CA MET A 395 -40.27 -11.74 25.97
C MET A 395 -40.22 -12.52 24.63
N LEU A 396 -39.30 -13.47 24.49
CA LEU A 396 -39.18 -14.31 23.29
C LEU A 396 -40.30 -15.36 23.17
N ARG A 397 -40.92 -15.79 24.28
CA ARG A 397 -42.09 -16.68 24.26
C ARG A 397 -43.42 -15.96 23.98
N MET A 398 -43.47 -14.62 24.08
CA MET A 398 -44.68 -13.83 23.80
C MET A 398 -44.88 -13.51 22.31
N ASN A 399 -43.88 -13.70 21.45
CA ASN A 399 -43.96 -13.35 20.03
C ASN A 399 -44.20 -14.55 19.07
N SER A 400 -44.63 -15.71 19.59
CA SER A 400 -45.03 -16.86 18.75
C SER A 400 -46.55 -17.07 18.63
N ILE A 401 -47.36 -16.10 19.06
CA ILE A 401 -48.82 -16.15 18.90
C ILE A 401 -49.24 -15.07 17.91
N PHE A 402 -49.14 -15.37 16.60
CA PHE A 402 -50.10 -14.94 15.58
C PHE A 402 -49.83 -15.78 14.33
N TYR A 403 -50.54 -16.90 14.23
CA TYR A 403 -51.23 -17.38 13.02
C TYR A 403 -51.76 -18.79 13.30
N ASP A 404 -53.06 -18.93 13.57
CA ASP A 404 -53.75 -20.19 13.30
C ASP A 404 -55.17 -19.96 12.73
N LYS A 405 -55.45 -20.77 11.70
CA LYS A 405 -56.74 -21.20 11.11
C LYS A 405 -57.80 -20.16 10.75
N LYS A 406 -58.09 -20.09 9.44
CA LYS A 406 -59.31 -20.70 8.85
C LYS A 406 -59.30 -20.59 7.31
N LYS A 407 -59.14 -21.74 6.62
CA LYS A 407 -60.02 -22.24 5.53
C LYS A 407 -59.37 -23.45 4.84
N ARG A 408 -59.99 -24.63 4.99
CA ARG A 408 -59.96 -25.74 4.01
C ARG A 408 -61.11 -25.52 3.01
N PRO A 409 -61.03 -26.07 1.79
CA PRO A 409 -61.57 -27.42 1.48
C PRO A 409 -60.55 -28.29 0.69
N ILE A 410 -60.39 -29.60 0.91
CA ILE A 410 -61.21 -30.78 0.52
C ILE A 410 -61.23 -31.07 -1.01
N PHE A 411 -60.50 -32.15 -1.39
CA PHE A 411 -60.66 -33.14 -2.48
C PHE A 411 -60.71 -32.74 -3.97
N ARG A 412 -59.82 -33.33 -4.81
CA ARG A 412 -60.07 -34.55 -5.62
C ARG A 412 -58.89 -34.89 -6.54
N GLU A 413 -58.56 -36.18 -6.59
CA GLU A 413 -57.88 -36.82 -7.73
C GLU A 413 -58.74 -36.74 -9.00
N LYS A 414 -58.09 -36.53 -10.15
CA LYS A 414 -58.44 -37.18 -11.42
C LYS A 414 -57.24 -37.13 -12.38
N LYS A 415 -56.89 -38.31 -12.90
CA LYS A 415 -56.08 -38.55 -14.10
C LYS A 415 -56.65 -37.76 -15.30
N PHE A 416 -55.81 -37.37 -16.26
CA PHE A 416 -55.89 -37.80 -17.67
C PHE A 416 -54.60 -37.44 -18.41
N PHE A 417 -54.24 -38.32 -19.37
CA PHE A 417 -53.22 -38.16 -20.41
C PHE A 417 -53.40 -36.86 -21.20
N GLU A 418 -52.32 -36.18 -21.57
CA GLU A 418 -51.52 -36.28 -22.80
C GLU A 418 -50.21 -35.51 -22.62
#